data_AF-A0A2U1DF20-F1
#
_entry.id   AF-A0A2U1DF20-F1
#
_cell.length_a   1.000
_cell.length_b   1.000
_cell.length_c   1.000
_cell.angle_alpha   90.00
_cell.angle_beta   90.00
_cell.angle_gamma   90.00
#
_symmetry.space_group_name_H-M   'P 1'
#
loop_
_entity.id
_entity.type
_entity.pdbx_description
1 polymer ?
#
loop_
_entity_poly.entity_id
_entity_poly.type
_entity_poly.pdbx_seq_one_letter_code
_entity_poly.pdbx_strand_id
1 'polypeptide(L)'
;MDEEKQKNVSRLVVDFFAETSYKDLKTRKTEMEMLGPSIFSLVTSQSIQKTADTIKDQDTEQQLQIFKNLFKDLEMNQAWRIQQTLQDRLGVIRALENAQEQKEKEKTFENSLAKNAWLINPYWDNKRIDNQKITQQKYYKFSLPNNPNEKITGFSDILVYVSEESFPVIVEVKRETSTTYSTPNAMALIAQIDKYREGLFNAAPAHHKESHRAGEIKAVVVVGDEALEKWMDRNQLSKFDDNHIEVKTFNNLIENARSLYDNQFEIIDKENNNN
;
A
#
# COMPACT_ATOMS: atom_id res chain seq x y z
N MET A 1 -7.37 13.75 -18.17
CA MET A 1 -5.97 14.09 -17.88
C MET A 1 -5.81 15.55 -18.25
N ASP A 2 -5.29 16.37 -17.34
CA ASP A 2 -5.23 17.84 -17.48
C ASP A 2 -4.35 18.26 -18.67
N GLU A 3 -4.79 19.20 -19.51
CA GLU A 3 -4.04 19.65 -20.70
C GLU A 3 -2.64 20.17 -20.34
N GLU A 4 -2.52 20.79 -19.16
CA GLU A 4 -1.27 21.30 -18.62
C GLU A 4 -0.27 20.18 -18.27
N LYS A 5 -0.77 19.03 -17.77
CA LYS A 5 0.05 17.83 -17.53
C LYS A 5 0.53 17.23 -18.85
N GLN A 6 -0.32 17.21 -19.87
CA GLN A 6 0.02 16.67 -21.18
C GLN A 6 1.12 17.51 -21.85
N LYS A 7 1.02 18.84 -21.77
CA LYS A 7 2.01 19.79 -22.30
C LYS A 7 3.36 19.71 -21.57
N ASN A 8 3.34 19.56 -20.25
CA ASN A 8 4.56 19.40 -19.46
C ASN A 8 5.30 18.11 -19.81
N VAL A 9 4.60 16.98 -19.97
CA VAL A 9 5.29 15.74 -20.30
C VAL A 9 5.74 15.68 -21.76
N SER A 10 5.00 16.28 -22.71
CA SER A 10 5.49 16.42 -24.08
C SER A 10 6.77 17.24 -24.18
N ARG A 11 6.92 18.30 -23.37
CA ARG A 11 8.16 19.07 -23.28
C ARG A 11 9.31 18.24 -22.71
N LEU A 12 9.06 17.46 -21.65
CA LEU A 12 10.04 16.54 -21.06
C LEU A 12 10.51 15.45 -22.03
N VAL A 13 9.63 14.91 -22.88
CA VAL A 13 10.02 13.96 -23.94
C VAL A 13 10.97 14.61 -24.94
N VAL A 14 10.68 15.83 -25.36
CA VAL A 14 11.54 16.59 -26.28
C VAL A 14 12.89 16.87 -25.64
N ASP A 15 12.92 17.34 -24.39
CA ASP A 15 14.16 17.63 -23.66
C ASP A 15 15.01 16.35 -23.48
N PHE A 16 14.38 15.20 -23.20
CA PHE A 16 15.03 13.88 -23.05
C PHE A 16 15.71 13.39 -24.34
N PHE A 17 15.09 13.60 -25.51
CA PHE A 17 15.67 13.21 -26.80
C PHE A 17 16.58 14.28 -27.41
N ALA A 18 16.50 15.54 -26.96
CA ALA A 18 17.27 16.66 -27.49
C ALA A 18 18.67 16.78 -26.89
N GLU A 19 18.91 16.37 -25.64
CA GLU A 19 20.24 16.44 -25.03
C GLU A 19 21.12 15.21 -25.34
N THR A 20 21.75 15.23 -26.52
CA THR A 20 22.84 14.31 -26.90
C THR A 20 24.22 14.77 -26.43
N SER A 21 24.33 15.48 -25.30
CA SER A 21 25.60 16.00 -24.79
C SER A 21 25.84 15.64 -23.32
N TYR A 22 26.71 14.65 -23.14
CA TYR A 22 27.53 14.33 -21.95
C TYR A 22 27.12 14.96 -20.60
N LYS A 23 26.50 14.17 -19.72
CA LYS A 23 26.90 14.01 -18.30
C LYS A 23 26.12 12.92 -17.57
N ASP A 24 26.88 12.10 -16.85
CA ASP A 24 26.54 11.13 -15.79
C ASP A 24 25.40 10.11 -16.06
N LEU A 25 25.79 8.87 -16.38
CA LEU A 25 24.91 7.70 -16.54
C LEU A 25 24.05 7.41 -15.30
N LYS A 26 24.51 7.78 -14.09
CA LYS A 26 23.81 7.49 -12.83
C LYS A 26 22.58 8.40 -12.63
N THR A 27 22.70 9.66 -13.04
CA THR A 27 21.59 10.63 -13.06
C THR A 27 20.56 10.24 -14.11
N ARG A 28 21.01 9.84 -15.31
CA ARG A 28 20.11 9.32 -16.36
C ARG A 28 19.34 8.06 -15.97
N LYS A 29 19.96 7.13 -15.22
CA LYS A 29 19.25 5.93 -14.72
C LYS A 29 18.10 6.32 -13.79
N THR A 30 18.38 7.20 -12.83
CA THR A 30 17.40 7.74 -11.89
C THR A 30 16.27 8.51 -12.60
N GLU A 31 16.60 9.31 -13.62
CA GLU A 31 15.61 10.03 -14.44
C GLU A 31 14.80 9.09 -15.33
N MET A 32 15.39 8.05 -15.90
CA MET A 32 14.68 7.01 -16.66
C MET A 32 13.72 6.21 -15.76
N GLU A 33 14.13 5.89 -14.53
CA GLU A 33 13.28 5.22 -13.54
C GLU A 33 12.09 6.11 -13.13
N MET A 34 12.30 7.42 -12.96
CA MET A 34 11.25 8.36 -12.59
C MET A 34 10.33 8.79 -13.75
N LEU A 35 10.89 9.13 -14.92
CA LEU A 35 10.18 9.77 -16.03
C LEU A 35 9.82 8.80 -17.16
N GLY A 36 10.63 7.77 -17.36
CA GLY A 36 10.43 6.74 -18.38
C GLY A 36 8.99 6.20 -18.40
N PRO A 37 8.37 5.92 -17.25
CA PRO A 37 6.99 5.47 -17.24
C PRO A 37 5.93 6.45 -17.70
N SER A 38 6.08 7.72 -17.34
CA SER A 38 5.14 8.76 -17.75
C SER A 38 5.25 8.98 -19.26
N ILE A 39 6.49 8.98 -19.77
CA ILE A 39 6.81 9.06 -21.19
C ILE A 39 6.21 7.87 -21.95
N PHE A 40 6.48 6.65 -21.47
CA PHE A 40 6.00 5.43 -22.13
C PHE A 40 4.47 5.38 -22.14
N SER A 41 3.81 5.65 -21.00
CA SER A 41 2.36 5.69 -20.93
C SER A 41 1.76 6.73 -21.90
N LEU A 42 2.38 7.89 -22.08
CA LEU A 42 1.91 8.90 -23.01
C LEU A 42 2.15 8.54 -24.47
N VAL A 43 3.33 8.03 -24.80
CA VAL A 43 3.65 7.56 -26.15
C VAL A 43 2.68 6.45 -26.55
N THR A 44 2.44 5.47 -25.67
CA THR A 44 1.48 4.40 -25.92
C THR A 44 0.05 4.92 -25.98
N SER A 45 -0.34 5.87 -25.13
CA SER A 45 -1.69 6.47 -25.19
C SER A 45 -1.91 7.26 -26.49
N GLN A 46 -0.90 7.98 -26.97
CA GLN A 46 -0.95 8.70 -28.24
C GLN A 46 -0.93 7.74 -29.44
N SER A 47 -0.17 6.64 -29.36
CA SER A 47 -0.20 5.56 -30.36
C SER A 47 -1.59 4.95 -30.44
N ILE A 48 -2.16 4.56 -29.29
CA ILE A 48 -3.53 4.05 -29.18
C ILE A 48 -4.55 5.01 -29.78
N GLN A 49 -4.47 6.31 -29.47
CA GLN A 49 -5.37 7.32 -30.03
C GLN A 49 -5.22 7.44 -31.55
N LYS A 50 -4.00 7.58 -32.07
CA LYS A 50 -3.74 7.68 -33.53
C LYS A 50 -4.19 6.44 -34.29
N THR A 51 -3.95 5.26 -33.72
CA THR A 51 -4.35 3.97 -34.29
C THR A 51 -5.87 3.76 -34.20
N ALA A 52 -6.53 4.26 -33.17
CA ALA A 52 -8.00 4.24 -33.06
C ALA A 52 -8.68 5.22 -34.03
N ASP A 53 -8.10 6.41 -34.23
CA ASP A 53 -8.64 7.44 -35.12
C ASP A 53 -8.58 7.03 -36.60
N THR A 54 -7.70 6.08 -36.96
CA THR A 54 -7.57 5.55 -38.33
C THR A 54 -8.64 4.51 -38.69
N ILE A 55 -9.47 4.05 -37.74
CA ILE A 55 -10.45 2.96 -37.95
C ILE A 55 -11.59 3.35 -38.90
N LYS A 56 -11.97 4.64 -38.98
CA LYS A 56 -13.25 5.05 -39.57
C LYS A 56 -13.38 4.85 -41.09
N ASP A 57 -12.27 4.70 -41.83
CA ASP A 57 -12.26 4.67 -43.31
C ASP A 57 -11.47 3.49 -43.91
N GLN A 58 -11.24 2.41 -43.16
CA GLN A 58 -10.40 1.27 -43.57
C GLN A 58 -11.25 0.03 -43.92
N ASP A 59 -10.74 -0.85 -44.80
CA ASP A 59 -11.37 -2.15 -45.07
C ASP A 59 -11.23 -3.15 -43.90
N THR A 60 -11.93 -4.27 -43.95
CA THR A 60 -11.98 -5.25 -42.84
C THR A 60 -10.61 -5.86 -42.48
N GLU A 61 -9.71 -6.09 -43.44
CA GLU A 61 -8.38 -6.65 -43.18
C GLU A 61 -7.47 -5.59 -42.53
N GLN A 62 -7.57 -4.36 -43.01
CA GLN A 62 -6.87 -3.21 -42.43
C GLN A 62 -7.36 -2.91 -41.00
N GLN A 63 -8.67 -2.96 -40.76
CA GLN A 63 -9.26 -2.84 -39.42
C GLN A 63 -8.73 -3.96 -38.48
N LEU A 64 -8.63 -5.20 -38.96
CA LEU A 64 -8.06 -6.31 -38.19
C LEU A 64 -6.59 -6.06 -37.82
N GLN A 65 -5.80 -5.50 -38.74
CA GLN A 65 -4.40 -5.17 -38.47
C GLN A 65 -4.26 -4.01 -37.46
N ILE A 66 -5.14 -3.01 -37.54
CA ILE A 66 -5.24 -1.90 -36.58
C ILE A 66 -5.60 -2.45 -35.18
N PHE A 67 -6.57 -3.37 -35.09
CA PHE A 67 -6.91 -4.04 -33.83
C PHE A 67 -5.72 -4.81 -33.24
N LYS A 68 -4.98 -5.58 -34.04
CA LYS A 68 -3.78 -6.29 -33.58
C LYS A 68 -2.74 -5.34 -32.99
N ASN A 69 -2.52 -4.20 -33.62
CA ASN A 69 -1.58 -3.19 -33.13
C ASN A 69 -2.05 -2.54 -31.82
N LEU A 70 -3.36 -2.24 -31.70
CA LEU A 70 -3.95 -1.73 -30.45
C LEU A 70 -3.80 -2.72 -29.30
N PHE A 71 -4.03 -4.01 -29.54
CA PHE A 71 -3.82 -5.05 -28.54
C PHE A 71 -2.37 -5.10 -28.08
N LYS A 72 -1.41 -5.08 -29.02
CA LYS A 72 0.02 -5.06 -28.69
C LYS A 72 0.41 -3.84 -27.84
N ASP A 73 -0.08 -2.66 -28.20
CA ASP A 73 0.19 -1.43 -27.46
C ASP A 73 -0.42 -1.46 -26.05
N LEU A 74 -1.66 -1.97 -25.92
CA LEU A 74 -2.31 -2.15 -24.63
C LEU A 74 -1.56 -3.17 -23.76
N GLU A 75 -1.17 -4.32 -24.31
CA GLU A 75 -0.38 -5.33 -23.62
C GLU A 75 0.94 -4.76 -23.13
N MET A 76 1.64 -3.99 -23.96
CA MET A 76 2.91 -3.35 -23.59
C MET A 76 2.71 -2.31 -22.48
N ASN A 77 1.63 -1.53 -22.52
CA ASN A 77 1.28 -0.60 -21.44
C ASN A 77 1.00 -1.32 -20.12
N GLN A 78 0.26 -2.44 -20.17
CA GLN A 78 -0.05 -3.22 -18.99
C GLN A 78 1.19 -3.90 -18.39
N ALA A 79 2.01 -4.52 -19.23
CA ALA A 79 3.28 -5.12 -18.81
C ALA A 79 4.17 -4.08 -18.12
N TRP A 80 4.25 -2.87 -18.68
CA TRP A 80 4.98 -1.78 -18.08
C TRP A 80 4.43 -1.35 -16.71
N ARG A 81 3.11 -1.18 -16.58
CA ARG A 81 2.47 -0.85 -15.29
C ARG A 81 2.71 -1.91 -14.23
N ILE A 82 2.69 -3.18 -14.63
CA ILE A 82 3.02 -4.31 -13.74
C ILE A 82 4.48 -4.18 -13.28
N GLN A 83 5.41 -3.95 -14.22
CA GLN A 83 6.82 -3.78 -13.91
C GLN A 83 7.06 -2.60 -12.96
N GLN A 84 6.41 -1.45 -13.17
CA GLN A 84 6.52 -0.32 -12.26
C GLN A 84 6.01 -0.64 -10.86
N THR A 85 4.82 -1.25 -10.79
CA THR A 85 4.22 -1.62 -9.50
C THR A 85 5.14 -2.57 -8.75
N LEU A 86 5.75 -3.51 -9.45
CA LEU A 86 6.74 -4.41 -8.90
C LEU A 86 7.96 -3.63 -8.37
N GLN A 87 8.56 -2.73 -9.16
CA GLN A 87 9.71 -1.93 -8.73
C GLN A 87 9.40 -1.07 -7.50
N ASP A 88 8.23 -0.41 -7.48
CA ASP A 88 7.76 0.37 -6.34
C ASP A 88 7.66 -0.51 -5.07
N ARG A 89 7.06 -1.69 -5.19
CA ARG A 89 6.87 -2.62 -4.07
C ARG A 89 8.20 -3.18 -3.57
N LEU A 90 9.10 -3.56 -4.47
CA LEU A 90 10.46 -4.01 -4.13
C LEU A 90 11.26 -2.91 -3.41
N GLY A 91 11.13 -1.66 -3.85
CA GLY A 91 11.74 -0.50 -3.19
C GLY A 91 11.22 -0.29 -1.77
N VAL A 92 9.91 -0.44 -1.55
CA VAL A 92 9.29 -0.38 -0.22
C VAL A 92 9.81 -1.49 0.70
N ILE A 93 9.90 -2.72 0.20
CA ILE A 93 10.41 -3.87 0.98
C ILE A 93 11.85 -3.60 1.44
N ARG A 94 12.74 -3.21 0.51
CA ARG A 94 14.14 -2.87 0.85
C ARG A 94 14.24 -1.74 1.86
N ALA A 95 13.40 -0.71 1.73
CA ALA A 95 13.38 0.39 2.69
C ALA A 95 12.99 -0.09 4.10
N LEU A 96 12.04 -1.02 4.21
CA LEU A 96 11.62 -1.60 5.48
C LEU A 96 12.66 -2.55 6.08
N GLU A 97 13.34 -3.35 5.24
CA GLU A 97 14.49 -4.18 5.66
C GLU A 97 15.59 -3.30 6.28
N ASN A 98 16.00 -2.24 5.58
CA ASN A 98 16.98 -1.29 6.09
C ASN A 98 16.52 -0.60 7.39
N ALA A 99 15.25 -0.19 7.47
CA ALA A 99 14.70 0.44 8.67
C ALA A 99 14.60 -0.53 9.86
N GLN A 100 14.49 -1.83 9.59
CA GLN A 100 14.53 -2.87 10.61
C GLN A 100 15.95 -3.04 11.15
N GLU A 101 16.95 -3.17 10.27
CA GLU A 101 18.37 -3.26 10.62
C GLU A 101 18.84 -2.04 11.43
N GLN A 102 18.42 -0.84 11.02
CA GLN A 102 18.78 0.42 11.69
C GLN A 102 17.98 0.68 12.98
N LYS A 103 17.07 -0.22 13.37
CA LYS A 103 16.21 -0.08 14.55
C LYS A 103 15.47 1.27 14.57
N GLU A 104 14.91 1.66 13.44
CA GLU A 104 14.22 2.96 13.30
C GLU A 104 13.02 3.13 14.25
N LYS A 105 12.41 4.32 14.27
CA LYS A 105 11.25 4.59 15.12
C LYS A 105 9.99 3.91 14.60
N GLU A 106 9.05 3.61 15.50
CA GLU A 106 7.69 3.10 15.17
C GLU A 106 7.02 3.90 14.06
N LYS A 107 7.18 5.23 14.08
CA LYS A 107 6.57 6.14 13.10
C LYS A 107 7.00 5.87 11.66
N THR A 108 8.23 5.41 11.43
CA THR A 108 8.69 5.02 10.08
C THR A 108 7.84 3.85 9.56
N PHE A 109 7.64 2.84 10.39
CA PHE A 109 6.88 1.64 10.04
C PHE A 109 5.40 1.94 9.90
N GLU A 110 4.80 2.69 10.84
CA GLU A 110 3.42 3.16 10.76
C GLU A 110 3.16 3.90 9.43
N ASN A 111 4.03 4.85 9.07
CA ASN A 111 3.90 5.61 7.83
C ASN A 111 4.00 4.73 6.59
N SER A 112 4.88 3.73 6.61
CA SER A 112 5.07 2.81 5.49
C SER A 112 3.87 1.88 5.32
N LEU A 113 3.42 1.23 6.40
CA LEU A 113 2.25 0.34 6.41
C LEU A 113 0.98 1.06 5.99
N ALA A 114 0.79 2.31 6.45
CA ALA A 114 -0.39 3.07 6.07
C ALA A 114 -0.41 3.46 4.58
N LYS A 115 0.76 3.62 3.95
CA LYS A 115 0.84 3.86 2.50
C LYS A 115 0.77 2.57 1.68
N ASN A 116 1.09 1.44 2.29
CA ASN A 116 1.29 0.15 1.66
C ASN A 116 0.54 -0.96 2.42
N ALA A 117 -0.79 -0.88 2.49
CA ALA A 117 -1.62 -1.85 3.21
C ALA A 117 -1.46 -3.28 2.67
N TRP A 118 -1.05 -3.41 1.40
CA TRP A 118 -0.68 -4.67 0.76
C TRP A 118 0.43 -5.44 1.50
N LEU A 119 1.25 -4.77 2.32
CA LEU A 119 2.23 -5.42 3.20
C LEU A 119 1.56 -6.24 4.29
N ILE A 120 0.40 -5.80 4.80
CA ILE A 120 -0.36 -6.47 5.85
C ILE A 120 -1.17 -7.62 5.25
N ASN A 121 -1.79 -7.35 4.09
CA ASN A 121 -2.53 -8.33 3.32
C ASN A 121 -2.41 -7.99 1.83
N PRO A 122 -1.85 -8.88 0.98
CA PRO A 122 -1.59 -8.61 -0.43
C PRO A 122 -2.80 -8.14 -1.26
N TYR A 123 -4.02 -8.45 -0.81
CA TYR A 123 -5.27 -8.05 -1.48
C TYR A 123 -5.69 -6.61 -1.14
N TRP A 124 -5.09 -5.97 -0.13
CA TRP A 124 -5.37 -4.59 0.26
C TRP A 124 -4.52 -3.60 -0.54
N ASP A 125 -4.66 -3.61 -1.86
CA ASP A 125 -3.94 -2.69 -2.74
C ASP A 125 -4.67 -1.34 -2.87
N ASN A 126 -3.92 -0.26 -2.70
CA ASN A 126 -4.44 1.10 -2.53
C ASN A 126 -4.80 1.79 -3.85
N LYS A 127 -4.98 1.02 -4.91
CA LYS A 127 -5.18 1.55 -6.26
C LYS A 127 -6.33 0.83 -6.93
N ARG A 128 -7.59 1.21 -6.65
CA ARG A 128 -8.66 1.19 -7.68
C ARG A 128 -10.06 1.72 -7.36
N ILE A 129 -10.34 2.34 -6.22
CA ILE A 129 -11.66 2.96 -6.03
C ILE A 129 -11.48 4.34 -5.45
N ASP A 130 -11.88 5.37 -6.21
CA ASP A 130 -11.91 6.81 -5.85
C ASP A 130 -12.60 7.13 -4.49
N ASN A 131 -13.11 6.11 -3.79
CA ASN A 131 -13.85 6.21 -2.55
C ASN A 131 -13.21 5.45 -1.35
N GLN A 132 -12.17 4.63 -1.54
CA GLN A 132 -11.50 3.91 -0.45
C GLN A 132 -10.30 4.73 0.07
N LYS A 133 -10.58 5.66 0.98
CA LYS A 133 -9.57 6.50 1.62
C LYS A 133 -8.86 5.74 2.73
N ILE A 134 -7.62 5.31 2.52
CA ILE A 134 -6.77 5.03 3.69
C ILE A 134 -6.45 6.34 4.37
N THR A 135 -6.85 6.41 5.64
CA THR A 135 -6.63 7.61 6.45
C THR A 135 -5.62 7.24 7.52
N GLN A 136 -4.47 7.90 7.51
CA GLN A 136 -3.51 7.86 8.62
C GLN A 136 -4.14 8.61 9.79
N GLN A 137 -4.18 8.00 10.97
CA GLN A 137 -4.69 8.61 12.21
C GLN A 137 -6.03 9.34 12.06
N LYS A 138 -7.14 8.59 12.13
CA LYS A 138 -8.47 9.22 12.17
C LYS A 138 -8.80 9.61 13.61
N TYR A 139 -8.85 10.91 13.86
CA TYR A 139 -9.47 11.43 15.08
C TYR A 139 -10.92 11.00 15.12
N TYR A 140 -11.31 10.39 16.24
CA TYR A 140 -12.68 10.02 16.44
C TYR A 140 -13.22 10.61 17.74
N LYS A 141 -14.52 10.83 17.76
CA LYS A 141 -15.25 11.39 18.89
C LYS A 141 -16.59 10.70 18.98
N PHE A 142 -16.79 9.94 20.04
CA PHE A 142 -18.05 9.21 20.28
C PHE A 142 -18.58 9.55 21.66
N SER A 143 -19.90 9.68 21.76
CA SER A 143 -20.59 9.81 23.05
C SER A 143 -20.87 8.41 23.59
N LEU A 144 -20.61 8.18 24.88
CA LEU A 144 -20.96 6.91 25.52
C LEU A 144 -22.48 6.72 25.54
N PRO A 145 -23.01 5.52 25.25
CA PRO A 145 -24.45 5.24 25.30
C PRO A 145 -25.07 5.57 26.67
N ASN A 146 -24.30 5.35 27.74
CA ASN A 146 -24.73 5.54 29.12
C ASN A 146 -24.39 6.92 29.69
N ASN A 147 -23.66 7.76 28.95
CA ASN A 147 -23.31 9.12 29.35
C ASN A 147 -23.04 10.01 28.11
N PRO A 148 -24.06 10.65 27.53
CA PRO A 148 -23.94 11.43 26.29
C PRO A 148 -22.96 12.61 26.39
N ASN A 149 -22.72 13.09 27.62
CA ASN A 149 -21.81 14.20 27.93
C ASN A 149 -20.34 13.75 28.00
N GLU A 150 -20.10 12.45 28.16
CA GLU A 150 -18.77 11.86 28.18
C GLU A 150 -18.39 11.46 26.76
N LYS A 151 -17.44 12.20 26.20
CA LYS A 151 -16.92 12.01 24.86
C LYS A 151 -15.61 11.25 24.96
N ILE A 152 -15.59 10.03 24.45
CA ILE A 152 -14.34 9.31 24.25
C ILE A 152 -13.73 9.83 22.95
N THR A 153 -12.55 10.42 23.09
CA THR A 153 -11.72 10.88 21.98
C THR A 153 -10.47 10.03 21.88
N GLY A 154 -10.10 9.64 20.67
CA GLY A 154 -8.86 8.91 20.45
C GLY A 154 -8.42 8.96 19.00
N PHE A 155 -7.30 8.29 18.75
CA PHE A 155 -6.69 8.14 17.43
C PHE A 155 -6.38 6.66 17.27
N SER A 156 -6.87 6.03 16.20
CA SER A 156 -6.36 4.74 15.73
C SER A 156 -5.10 4.97 14.90
N ASP A 157 -4.07 4.13 15.03
CA ASP A 157 -2.83 4.31 14.25
C ASP A 157 -3.14 4.30 12.74
N ILE A 158 -3.81 3.25 12.24
CA ILE A 158 -4.15 3.10 10.82
C ILE A 158 -5.56 2.52 10.66
N LEU A 159 -6.37 3.10 9.76
CA LEU A 159 -7.64 2.51 9.28
C LEU A 159 -7.53 2.17 7.80
N VAL A 160 -7.70 0.89 7.48
CA VAL A 160 -7.64 0.38 6.10
C VAL A 160 -9.06 0.11 5.61
N TYR A 161 -9.50 0.84 4.59
CA TYR A 161 -10.82 0.64 3.97
C TYR A 161 -10.64 -0.30 2.79
N VAL A 162 -11.30 -1.45 2.84
CA VAL A 162 -11.17 -2.53 1.86
C VAL A 162 -12.56 -2.95 1.38
N SER A 163 -12.67 -3.49 0.17
CA SER A 163 -13.98 -3.82 -0.43
C SER A 163 -14.66 -5.01 0.23
N GLU A 164 -13.88 -5.87 0.86
CA GLU A 164 -14.31 -7.14 1.42
C GLU A 164 -14.95 -6.97 2.80
N GLU A 165 -14.79 -5.79 3.42
CA GLU A 165 -15.18 -5.54 4.81
C GLU A 165 -16.20 -4.39 4.89
N SER A 166 -17.28 -4.60 5.64
CA SER A 166 -18.32 -3.59 5.87
C SER A 166 -17.84 -2.42 6.74
N PHE A 167 -16.74 -2.62 7.47
CA PHE A 167 -16.09 -1.65 8.33
C PHE A 167 -14.61 -1.56 7.96
N PRO A 168 -13.94 -0.41 8.17
CA PRO A 168 -12.51 -0.33 7.97
C PRO A 168 -11.79 -1.28 8.95
N VAL A 169 -10.76 -1.95 8.46
CA VAL A 169 -9.87 -2.76 9.28
C VAL A 169 -9.03 -1.83 10.16
N ILE A 170 -9.03 -2.12 11.46
CA ILE A 170 -8.20 -1.42 12.44
C ILE A 170 -6.80 -2.02 12.39
N VAL A 171 -5.76 -1.20 12.25
CA VAL A 171 -4.38 -1.65 12.39
C VAL A 171 -3.70 -0.82 13.46
N GLU A 172 -3.30 -1.47 14.56
CA GLU A 172 -2.56 -0.86 15.65
C GLU A 172 -1.09 -1.29 15.56
N VAL A 173 -0.17 -0.34 15.64
CA VAL A 173 1.26 -0.58 15.45
C VAL A 173 1.97 -0.25 16.76
N LYS A 174 2.79 -1.17 17.27
CA LYS A 174 3.61 -0.91 18.46
C LYS A 174 5.00 -1.49 18.31
N ARG A 175 6.02 -0.65 18.39
CA ARG A 175 7.42 -1.08 18.37
C ARG A 175 8.03 -0.93 19.76
N GLU A 176 8.83 -1.92 20.17
CA GLU A 176 9.66 -1.75 21.37
C GLU A 176 10.66 -0.61 21.10
N THR A 177 10.76 0.35 22.03
CA THR A 177 11.83 1.36 21.99
C THR A 177 13.17 0.68 22.24
N SER A 178 14.27 1.26 21.76
CA SER A 178 15.65 0.78 21.98
C SER A 178 16.06 0.59 23.45
N THR A 179 15.24 1.05 24.40
CA THR A 179 15.34 0.72 25.82
C THR A 179 14.55 -0.56 26.14
N THR A 180 15.28 -1.57 26.58
CA THR A 180 14.99 -3.01 26.77
C THR A 180 13.76 -3.40 27.63
N TYR A 181 12.90 -2.48 28.05
CA TYR A 181 11.94 -2.72 29.15
C TYR A 181 10.46 -2.47 28.88
N SER A 182 10.05 -1.97 27.71
CA SER A 182 8.64 -1.65 27.46
C SER A 182 8.02 -2.53 26.38
N THR A 183 7.83 -3.81 26.69
CA THR A 183 6.96 -4.66 25.89
C THR A 183 5.53 -4.13 25.96
N PRO A 184 4.85 -3.93 24.81
CA PRO A 184 3.48 -3.45 24.81
C PRO A 184 2.57 -4.36 25.63
N ASN A 185 1.67 -3.76 26.41
CA ASN A 185 0.73 -4.53 27.23
C ASN A 185 -0.41 -5.05 26.36
N ALA A 186 -0.54 -6.37 26.24
CA ALA A 186 -1.57 -7.00 25.42
C ALA A 186 -3.00 -6.58 25.80
N MET A 187 -3.33 -6.55 27.09
CA MET A 187 -4.67 -6.16 27.55
C MET A 187 -4.96 -4.68 27.25
N ALA A 188 -3.95 -3.81 27.34
CA ALA A 188 -4.10 -2.40 27.00
C ALA A 188 -4.37 -2.22 25.50
N LEU A 189 -3.71 -2.99 24.63
CA LEU A 189 -3.93 -2.96 23.19
C LEU A 189 -5.31 -3.50 22.81
N ILE A 190 -5.74 -4.61 23.40
CA ILE A 190 -7.09 -5.16 23.21
C ILE A 190 -8.13 -4.10 23.61
N ALA A 191 -8.01 -3.52 24.81
CA ALA A 191 -8.94 -2.49 25.28
C ALA A 191 -8.92 -1.22 24.40
N GLN A 192 -7.77 -0.89 23.79
CA GLN A 192 -7.65 0.21 22.85
C GLN A 192 -8.36 -0.11 21.53
N ILE A 193 -8.19 -1.32 21.00
CA ILE A 193 -8.88 -1.81 19.81
C ILE A 193 -10.40 -1.85 20.04
N ASP A 194 -10.86 -2.33 21.19
CA ASP A 194 -12.29 -2.37 21.50
C ASP A 194 -12.90 -0.96 21.54
N LYS A 195 -12.17 0.04 22.04
CA LYS A 195 -12.61 1.44 21.96
C LYS A 195 -12.75 1.91 20.52
N TYR A 196 -11.86 1.49 19.61
CA TYR A 196 -11.97 1.81 18.19
C TYR A 196 -13.15 1.11 17.54
N ARG A 197 -13.35 -0.18 17.83
CA ARG A 197 -14.46 -0.98 17.34
C ARG A 197 -15.80 -0.38 17.72
N GLU A 198 -15.99 -0.12 19.01
CA GLU A 198 -17.18 0.56 19.54
C GLU A 198 -17.38 1.91 18.86
N GLY A 199 -16.29 2.63 18.67
CA GLY A 199 -16.29 3.89 17.97
C GLY A 199 -16.82 3.84 16.53
N LEU A 200 -16.16 3.03 15.71
CA LEU A 200 -16.53 2.81 14.31
C LEU A 200 -17.96 2.30 14.20
N PHE A 201 -18.33 1.35 15.07
CA PHE A 201 -19.69 0.81 15.14
C PHE A 201 -20.71 1.90 15.46
N ASN A 202 -20.41 2.78 16.42
CA ASN A 202 -21.33 3.85 16.82
C ASN A 202 -21.48 4.93 15.75
N ALA A 203 -20.43 5.27 15.01
CA ALA A 203 -20.52 6.23 13.90
C ALA A 203 -21.03 5.63 12.58
N ALA A 204 -21.13 4.31 12.46
CA ALA A 204 -21.62 3.70 11.24
C ALA A 204 -23.13 3.95 11.01
N PRO A 205 -23.58 3.95 9.74
CA PRO A 205 -25.00 4.01 9.42
C PRO A 205 -25.79 2.83 10.02
N ALA A 206 -27.08 3.03 10.33
CA ALA A 206 -27.92 2.01 10.96
C ALA A 206 -27.92 0.66 10.22
N HIS A 207 -27.98 0.67 8.89
CA HIS A 207 -27.97 -0.55 8.07
C HIS A 207 -26.67 -1.38 8.19
N HIS A 208 -25.53 -0.77 8.52
CA HIS A 208 -24.30 -1.54 8.82
C HIS A 208 -24.41 -2.24 10.19
N LYS A 209 -25.10 -1.64 11.16
CA LYS A 209 -25.21 -2.16 12.54
C LYS A 209 -26.18 -3.32 12.69
N GLU A 210 -27.16 -3.44 11.79
CA GLU A 210 -28.17 -4.51 11.84
C GLU A 210 -27.58 -5.91 11.56
N SER A 211 -26.48 -5.98 10.82
CA SER A 211 -25.86 -7.24 10.38
C SER A 211 -24.49 -7.53 10.98
N HIS A 212 -23.97 -6.66 11.86
CA HIS A 212 -22.62 -6.78 12.42
C HIS A 212 -22.59 -6.43 13.90
N ARG A 213 -21.58 -6.92 14.60
CA ARG A 213 -21.27 -6.53 15.99
C ARG A 213 -19.94 -5.77 16.03
N ALA A 214 -19.78 -4.87 16.99
CA ALA A 214 -18.53 -4.11 17.15
C ALA A 214 -17.31 -5.03 17.27
N GLY A 215 -17.41 -6.12 18.05
CA GLY A 215 -16.34 -7.11 18.23
C GLY A 215 -15.94 -7.88 16.96
N GLU A 216 -16.78 -7.89 15.92
CA GLU A 216 -16.51 -8.55 14.64
C GLU A 216 -15.72 -7.66 13.67
N ILE A 217 -15.55 -6.37 13.99
CA ILE A 217 -14.75 -5.45 13.18
C ILE A 217 -13.30 -5.94 13.22
N LYS A 218 -12.77 -6.28 12.05
CA LYS A 218 -11.43 -6.85 11.88
C LYS A 218 -10.36 -5.91 12.42
N ALA A 219 -9.42 -6.49 13.18
CA ALA A 219 -8.29 -5.77 13.74
C ALA A 219 -6.99 -6.56 13.56
N VAL A 220 -5.91 -5.85 13.28
CA VAL A 220 -4.56 -6.39 13.18
C VAL A 220 -3.65 -5.60 14.12
N VAL A 221 -2.85 -6.30 14.90
CA VAL A 221 -1.79 -5.74 15.73
C VAL A 221 -0.45 -6.07 15.08
N VAL A 222 0.36 -5.04 14.83
CA VAL A 222 1.71 -5.20 14.29
C VAL A 222 2.74 -4.84 15.36
N VAL A 223 3.58 -5.79 15.72
CA VAL A 223 4.60 -5.63 16.79
C VAL A 223 6.01 -6.05 16.37
N GLY A 224 7.00 -5.78 17.23
CA GLY A 224 8.33 -6.38 17.10
C GLY A 224 8.35 -7.83 17.58
N ASP A 225 9.31 -8.62 17.10
CA ASP A 225 9.43 -10.04 17.44
C ASP A 225 9.62 -10.27 18.95
N GLU A 226 10.43 -9.44 19.62
CA GLU A 226 10.65 -9.54 21.07
C GLU A 226 9.33 -9.40 21.86
N ALA A 227 8.39 -8.58 21.37
CA ALA A 227 7.08 -8.44 22.00
C ALA A 227 6.23 -9.69 21.78
N LEU A 228 6.27 -10.25 20.57
CA LEU A 228 5.57 -11.49 20.23
C LEU A 228 6.07 -12.66 21.11
N GLU A 229 7.38 -12.85 21.21
CA GLU A 229 8.01 -13.90 22.04
C GLU A 229 7.56 -13.79 23.50
N LYS A 230 7.62 -12.59 24.09
CA LYS A 230 7.18 -12.37 25.48
C LYS A 230 5.68 -12.63 25.66
N TRP A 231 4.85 -12.35 24.66
CA TRP A 231 3.43 -12.67 24.72
C TRP A 231 3.16 -14.17 24.59
N MET A 232 3.95 -14.90 23.80
CA MET A 232 3.91 -16.36 23.73
C MET A 232 4.25 -16.97 25.09
N ASP A 233 5.37 -16.56 25.69
CA ASP A 233 5.83 -17.06 26.99
C ASP A 233 4.79 -16.83 28.11
N ARG A 234 4.06 -15.72 28.03
CA ARG A 234 3.03 -15.34 29.01
C ARG A 234 1.63 -15.85 28.66
N ASN A 235 1.48 -16.66 27.62
CA ASN A 235 0.21 -17.17 27.10
C ASN A 235 -0.82 -16.03 26.89
N GLN A 236 -0.39 -14.93 26.28
CA GLN A 236 -1.22 -13.76 25.98
C GLN A 236 -1.78 -13.77 24.56
N LEU A 237 -1.24 -14.60 23.65
CA LEU A 237 -1.71 -14.72 22.27
C LEU A 237 -3.14 -15.23 22.15
N SER A 238 -3.50 -16.21 22.97
CA SER A 238 -4.88 -16.73 23.04
C SER A 238 -5.91 -15.62 23.28
N LYS A 239 -5.53 -14.56 24.02
CA LYS A 239 -6.42 -13.42 24.27
C LYS A 239 -6.65 -12.57 23.02
N PHE A 240 -5.67 -12.44 22.13
CA PHE A 240 -5.88 -11.76 20.86
C PHE A 240 -6.79 -12.58 19.95
N ASP A 241 -6.58 -13.90 19.89
CA ASP A 241 -7.43 -14.82 19.13
C ASP A 241 -8.89 -14.81 19.62
N ASP A 242 -9.10 -14.87 20.93
CA ASP A 242 -10.42 -14.80 21.58
C ASP A 242 -11.15 -13.48 21.27
N ASN A 243 -10.40 -12.41 20.97
CA ASN A 243 -10.94 -11.10 20.60
C ASN A 243 -10.93 -10.85 19.07
N HIS A 244 -10.66 -11.88 18.27
CA HIS A 244 -10.58 -11.80 16.81
C HIS A 244 -9.61 -10.72 16.32
N ILE A 245 -8.44 -10.64 16.96
CA ILE A 245 -7.36 -9.72 16.62
C ILE A 245 -6.19 -10.53 16.06
N GLU A 246 -5.82 -10.27 14.81
CA GLU A 246 -4.66 -10.93 14.19
C GLU A 246 -3.37 -10.26 14.68
N VAL A 247 -2.40 -11.04 15.16
CA VAL A 247 -1.08 -10.53 15.55
C VAL A 247 -0.07 -10.84 14.45
N LYS A 248 0.64 -9.82 13.98
CA LYS A 248 1.74 -9.94 13.02
C LYS A 248 2.98 -9.24 13.57
N THR A 249 4.15 -9.63 13.10
CA THR A 249 5.39 -8.90 13.41
C THR A 249 5.92 -8.14 12.21
N PHE A 250 6.70 -7.09 12.44
CA PHE A 250 7.38 -6.38 11.35
C PHE A 250 8.21 -7.31 10.48
N ASN A 251 8.92 -8.28 11.08
CA ASN A 251 9.70 -9.27 10.33
C ASN A 251 8.79 -10.19 9.52
N ASN A 252 7.71 -10.70 10.10
CA ASN A 252 6.74 -11.51 9.36
C ASN A 252 6.15 -10.76 8.15
N LEU A 253 5.84 -9.47 8.30
CA LEU A 253 5.35 -8.64 7.18
C LEU A 253 6.40 -8.50 6.07
N ILE A 254 7.65 -8.23 6.44
CA ILE A 254 8.75 -8.06 5.49
C ILE A 254 9.07 -9.38 4.78
N GLU A 255 9.20 -10.48 5.52
CA GLU A 255 9.50 -11.82 4.97
C GLU A 255 8.38 -12.30 4.05
N ASN A 256 7.12 -12.17 4.47
CA ASN A 256 5.99 -12.52 3.62
C ASN A 256 5.99 -11.68 2.34
N ALA A 257 6.17 -10.36 2.46
CA ALA A 257 6.24 -9.48 1.31
C ALA A 257 7.41 -9.87 0.39
N ARG A 258 8.60 -10.15 0.93
CA ARG A 258 9.78 -10.59 0.18
C ARG A 258 9.51 -11.89 -0.57
N SER A 259 8.97 -12.89 0.11
CA SER A 259 8.68 -14.22 -0.46
C SER A 259 7.76 -14.16 -1.67
N LEU A 260 6.80 -13.22 -1.67
CA LEU A 260 5.89 -12.99 -2.80
C LEU A 260 6.61 -12.46 -4.06
N TYR A 261 7.81 -11.90 -3.91
CA TYR A 261 8.62 -11.36 -5.00
C TYR A 261 10.04 -11.98 -5.10
N ASP A 262 10.27 -13.15 -4.50
CA ASP A 262 11.59 -13.78 -4.42
C ASP A 262 12.26 -13.94 -5.78
N ASN A 263 11.51 -14.40 -6.78
CA ASN A 263 12.01 -14.57 -8.15
C ASN A 263 12.55 -13.24 -8.73
N GLN A 264 11.93 -12.12 -8.38
CA GLN A 264 12.31 -10.80 -8.87
C GLN A 264 13.50 -10.25 -8.09
N PHE A 265 13.60 -10.52 -6.79
CA PHE A 265 14.81 -10.23 -6.02
C PHE A 265 16.02 -11.00 -6.54
N GLU A 266 15.88 -12.30 -6.82
CA GLU A 266 16.97 -13.11 -7.38
C GLU A 266 17.50 -12.57 -8.70
N ILE A 267 16.61 -12.11 -9.59
CA ILE A 267 17.00 -11.53 -10.89
C ILE A 267 17.81 -10.25 -10.67
N ILE A 268 17.33 -9.36 -9.80
CA ILE A 268 18.02 -8.09 -9.51
C ILE A 268 19.37 -8.32 -8.84
N ASP A 269 19.47 -9.27 -7.91
CA ASP A 269 20.71 -9.56 -7.21
C ASP A 269 21.74 -10.21 -8.14
N LYS A 270 21.31 -11.04 -9.11
CA LYS A 270 22.17 -11.57 -10.18
C LYS A 270 22.67 -10.46 -11.12
N GLU A 271 21.84 -9.47 -11.45
CA GLU A 271 22.23 -8.32 -12.29
C GLU A 271 23.21 -7.39 -11.58
N ASN A 272 23.09 -7.22 -10.25
CA ASN A 272 24.00 -6.39 -9.46
C ASN A 272 25.34 -7.06 -9.19
N ASN A 273 25.40 -8.39 -9.08
CA ASN A 273 26.65 -9.15 -8.87
C ASN A 273 27.47 -9.37 -10.15
N ASN A 274 26.89 -9.08 -11.32
CA ASN A 274 27.55 -9.20 -12.63
C ASN A 274 28.06 -7.84 -13.18
N ASN A 275 27.97 -6.76 -12.41
CA ASN A 275 28.53 -5.43 -12.70
C ASN A 275 29.59 -5.05 -11.67
#